data_AF-A0A3B9IEL0-F1
#
_entry.id   AF-A0A3B9IEL0-F1
#
_cell.length_a   1.000
_cell.length_b   1.000
_cell.length_c   1.000
_cell.angle_alpha   90.00
_cell.angle_beta   90.00
_cell.angle_gamma   90.00
#
_symmetry.space_group_name_H-M   'P 1'
#
loop_
_entity.id
_entity.type
_entity.pdbx_description
1 polymer ?
#
loop_
_entity_poly.entity_id
_entity_poly.type
_entity_poly.pdbx_seq_one_letter_code
_entity_poly.pdbx_strand_id
1 'polypeptide(L)'
;MTTFGPGPPGVPGAADRVHPAHAARRAAWARCRDVAAGQEAVHAAGERYLPRLDGQSETAYRGYRDRALFYNATARTIDGLSGLVFRKPPEIEAAPGLAPVIADPTGSGDGFRRL
;
A
#
# COMPACT_ATOMS: atom_id res chain seq x y z
N MET A 1 -4.73 11.05 -39.43
CA MET A 1 -3.63 11.52 -38.58
C MET A 1 -4.03 12.91 -38.08
N THR A 2 -4.82 12.96 -37.00
CA THR A 2 -5.46 14.20 -36.55
C THR A 2 -4.71 14.69 -35.32
N THR A 3 -3.93 15.74 -35.48
CA THR A 3 -3.22 16.45 -34.42
C THR A 3 -4.23 17.12 -33.49
N PHE A 4 -4.30 16.68 -32.23
CA PHE A 4 -4.94 17.42 -31.15
C PHE A 4 -4.12 18.71 -30.91
N GLY A 5 -4.76 19.87 -31.10
CA GLY A 5 -4.15 21.16 -30.76
C GLY A 5 -3.94 21.29 -29.24
N PRO A 6 -3.07 22.21 -28.79
CA PRO A 6 -2.85 22.45 -27.38
C PRO A 6 -4.16 22.96 -26.75
N GLY A 7 -4.69 22.18 -25.81
CA GLY A 7 -5.88 22.55 -25.04
C GLY A 7 -5.68 23.86 -24.26
N PRO A 8 -6.77 24.55 -23.91
CA PRO A 8 -6.71 25.82 -23.20
C PRO A 8 -5.97 25.67 -21.86
N PRO A 9 -5.34 26.75 -21.33
CA PRO A 9 -4.66 26.71 -20.05
C PRO A 9 -5.63 26.24 -18.98
N GLY A 10 -5.32 25.08 -18.39
CA GLY A 10 -6.17 24.41 -17.43
C GLY A 10 -6.49 25.35 -16.27
N VAL A 11 -7.77 25.65 -16.09
CA VAL A 11 -8.34 26.01 -14.80
C VAL A 11 -7.76 25.02 -13.77
N PRO A 12 -7.22 25.44 -12.61
CA PRO A 12 -6.66 24.50 -11.63
C PRO A 12 -7.76 23.52 -11.23
N GLY A 13 -7.74 22.37 -11.89
CA GLY A 13 -8.79 21.38 -11.84
C GLY A 13 -8.73 20.63 -10.53
N ALA A 14 -9.84 19.98 -10.18
CA ALA A 14 -10.05 19.23 -8.95
C ALA A 14 -9.00 18.13 -8.60
N ALA A 15 -7.95 17.95 -9.40
CA ALA A 15 -6.85 17.02 -9.18
C ALA A 15 -6.04 17.32 -7.90
N ASP A 16 -6.02 18.58 -7.46
CA ASP A 16 -5.30 18.97 -6.23
C ASP A 16 -6.14 18.87 -4.95
N ARG A 17 -7.43 18.49 -5.08
CA ARG A 17 -8.36 18.45 -3.93
C ARG A 17 -8.31 17.09 -3.25
N VAL A 18 -7.55 17.00 -2.15
CA VAL A 18 -7.51 15.80 -1.32
C VAL A 18 -8.81 15.63 -0.53
N HIS A 19 -9.47 14.48 -0.68
CA HIS A 19 -10.68 14.17 0.09
C HIS A 19 -10.38 14.14 1.61
N PRO A 20 -11.23 14.69 2.50
CA PRO A 20 -10.97 14.72 3.93
C PRO A 20 -10.65 13.35 4.55
N ALA A 21 -11.36 12.30 4.12
CA ALA A 21 -11.08 10.93 4.57
C ALA A 21 -9.68 10.43 4.15
N HIS A 22 -9.21 10.81 2.96
CA HIS A 22 -7.86 10.49 2.51
C HIS A 22 -6.83 11.22 3.38
N ALA A 23 -7.03 12.52 3.61
CA ALA A 23 -6.15 13.30 4.47
C ALA A 23 -6.06 12.69 5.89
N ALA A 24 -7.19 12.26 6.47
CA ALA A 24 -7.24 11.66 7.80
C ALA A 24 -6.50 10.30 7.88
N ARG A 25 -6.41 9.54 6.78
CA ARG A 25 -5.89 8.16 6.81
C ARG A 25 -4.50 7.98 6.19
N ARG A 26 -4.04 8.91 5.35
CA ARG A 26 -2.76 8.81 4.62
C ARG A 26 -1.56 8.44 5.51
N ALA A 27 -1.49 8.99 6.72
CA ALA A 27 -0.38 8.75 7.65
C ALA A 27 -0.43 7.33 8.23
N ALA A 28 -1.63 6.81 8.52
CA ALA A 28 -1.79 5.43 8.96
C ALA A 28 -1.40 4.46 7.84
N TRP A 29 -1.82 4.73 6.61
CA TRP A 29 -1.46 3.88 5.47
C TRP A 29 0.04 3.87 5.18
N ALA A 30 0.70 5.02 5.27
CA ALA A 30 2.16 5.09 5.14
C ALA A 30 2.85 4.22 6.19
N ARG A 31 2.43 4.31 7.45
CA ARG A 31 2.95 3.46 8.53
C ARG A 31 2.72 1.98 8.28
N CYS A 32 1.51 1.59 7.85
CA CYS A 32 1.23 0.20 7.51
C CYS A 32 2.16 -0.32 6.41
N ARG A 33 2.45 0.49 5.38
CA ARG A 33 3.39 0.13 4.31
C ARG A 33 4.81 -0.02 4.82
N ASP A 34 5.31 0.94 5.60
CA ASP A 34 6.69 0.91 6.12
C ASP A 34 6.90 -0.31 7.04
N VAL A 35 5.93 -0.57 7.94
CA VAL A 35 5.98 -1.72 8.86
C VAL A 35 5.85 -3.05 8.10
N ALA A 36 5.02 -3.12 7.06
CA ALA A 36 4.92 -4.31 6.21
C ALA A 36 6.21 -4.58 5.42
N ALA A 37 6.87 -3.53 4.93
CA ALA A 37 8.15 -3.63 4.22
C ALA A 37 9.30 -4.06 5.14
N GLY A 38 9.21 -3.75 6.44
CA GLY A 38 10.09 -4.31 7.46
C GLY A 38 11.13 -3.36 8.01
N GLN A 39 12.16 -3.91 8.67
CA GLN A 39 13.12 -3.15 9.48
C GLN A 39 13.82 -2.06 8.68
N GLU A 40 14.29 -2.37 7.47
CA GLU A 40 15.02 -1.42 6.64
C GLU A 40 14.17 -0.18 6.30
N ALA A 41 12.90 -0.37 5.95
CA ALA A 41 11.98 0.73 5.67
C ALA A 41 11.70 1.59 6.92
N VAL A 42 11.54 0.95 8.08
CA VAL A 42 11.34 1.65 9.36
C VAL A 42 12.58 2.45 9.76
N HIS A 43 13.78 1.89 9.59
CA HIS A 43 15.03 2.58 9.90
C HIS A 43 15.30 3.72 8.91
N ALA A 44 15.00 3.53 7.62
CA ALA A 44 15.14 4.55 6.60
C ALA A 44 14.21 5.76 6.84
N ALA A 45 13.04 5.54 7.45
CA ALA A 45 12.13 6.62 7.82
C ALA A 45 12.64 7.47 9.01
N GLY A 46 13.74 7.07 9.66
CA GLY A 46 14.48 7.87 10.63
C GLY A 46 13.61 8.38 11.78
N GLU A 47 13.65 9.70 12.02
CA GLU A 47 12.99 10.36 13.16
C GLU A 47 11.47 10.17 13.20
N ARG A 48 10.84 9.76 12.09
CA ARG A 48 9.40 9.42 12.08
C ARG A 48 9.06 8.28 13.04
N TYR A 49 9.94 7.28 13.14
CA TYR A 49 9.72 6.10 13.99
C TYR A 49 10.77 5.97 15.09
N LEU A 50 11.96 6.54 14.88
CA LEU A 50 13.09 6.51 15.79
C LEU A 50 13.46 7.95 16.12
N PRO A 51 12.65 8.64 16.95
CA PRO A 51 12.85 10.04 17.27
C PRO A 51 14.21 10.25 17.93
N ARG A 52 14.88 11.33 17.54
CA ARG A 52 16.16 11.73 18.10
C ARG A 52 15.97 12.29 19.51
N LEU A 53 16.88 11.95 20.42
CA LEU A 53 16.86 12.53 21.77
C LEU A 53 17.46 13.95 21.74
N ASP A 54 16.97 14.82 22.62
CA ASP A 54 17.49 16.17 22.75
C ASP A 54 18.99 16.18 23.09
N GLY A 55 19.77 16.98 22.35
CA GLY A 55 21.22 17.07 22.52
C GLY A 55 22.02 15.88 21.95
N GLN A 56 21.36 14.92 21.29
CA GLN A 56 22.05 13.78 20.68
C GLN A 56 22.87 14.20 19.45
N SER A 57 24.16 13.88 19.43
CA SER A 57 25.02 14.09 18.25
C SER A 57 24.60 13.21 17.07
N GLU A 58 24.98 13.59 15.85
CA GLU A 58 24.61 12.84 14.63
C GLU A 58 25.18 11.41 14.64
N THR A 59 26.40 11.25 15.15
CA THR A 59 27.04 9.94 15.30
C THR A 59 26.32 9.07 16.33
N ALA A 60 25.89 9.66 17.44
CA ALA A 60 25.12 8.96 18.46
C ALA A 60 23.73 8.56 17.93
N TYR A 61 23.09 9.43 17.14
CA TYR A 61 21.79 9.13 16.52
C TYR A 61 21.87 7.97 15.54
N ARG A 62 22.86 7.97 14.64
CA ARG A 62 23.10 6.85 13.71
C ARG A 62 23.31 5.55 14.46
N GLY A 63 24.17 5.56 15.48
CA GLY A 63 24.40 4.38 16.32
C GLY A 63 23.13 3.88 17.02
N TYR A 64 22.28 4.79 17.50
CA TYR A 64 20.98 4.42 18.06
C TYR A 64 20.07 3.76 17.01
N ARG A 65 19.91 4.41 15.86
CA ARG A 65 19.04 3.93 14.77
C ARG A 65 19.48 2.57 14.25
N ASP A 66 20.77 2.37 14.02
CA ASP A 66 21.31 1.13 13.46
C ASP A 66 21.21 -0.05 14.43
N ARG A 67 21.15 0.22 15.75
CA ARG A 67 20.98 -0.80 16.81
C ARG A 67 19.53 -1.00 17.26
N ALA A 68 18.60 -0.16 16.81
CA ALA A 68 17.19 -0.29 17.19
C ALA A 68 16.67 -1.66 16.73
N LEU A 69 16.06 -2.40 17.65
CA LEU A 69 15.47 -3.70 17.34
C LEU A 69 14.06 -3.50 16.80
N PHE A 70 13.78 -4.08 15.63
CA PHE A 70 12.44 -4.09 15.05
C PHE A 70 11.89 -5.51 14.98
N TYR A 71 10.86 -5.78 15.78
CA TYR A 71 10.13 -7.05 15.71
C TYR A 71 9.04 -6.98 14.63
N ASN A 72 9.32 -7.54 13.45
CA ASN A 72 8.39 -7.51 12.32
C ASN A 72 7.25 -8.54 12.47
N ALA A 73 6.38 -8.36 13.46
CA ALA A 73 5.18 -9.17 13.63
C ALA A 73 4.21 -9.01 12.46
N THR A 74 4.13 -7.80 11.89
CA THR A 74 3.15 -7.45 10.87
C THR A 74 3.36 -8.22 9.57
N ALA A 75 4.57 -8.27 9.02
CA ALA A 75 4.83 -9.04 7.79
C ALA A 75 4.49 -10.52 7.97
N ARG A 76 4.88 -11.12 9.11
CA ARG A 76 4.53 -12.52 9.45
C ARG A 76 3.02 -12.75 9.49
N THR A 77 2.27 -11.79 10.03
CA THR A 77 0.80 -11.85 10.05
C THR A 77 0.20 -11.70 8.65
N ILE A 78 0.76 -10.82 7.81
CA ILE A 78 0.33 -10.66 6.42
C ILE A 78 0.52 -11.99 5.66
N ASP A 79 1.69 -12.62 5.78
CA ASP A 79 1.97 -13.90 5.13
C ASP A 79 1.00 -14.99 5.60
N GLY A 80 0.79 -15.11 6.91
CA GLY A 80 -0.11 -16.09 7.50
C GLY A 80 -1.56 -15.90 7.07
N LEU A 81 -2.09 -14.67 7.12
CA LEU A 81 -3.47 -14.39 6.74
C LEU A 81 -3.70 -14.47 5.23
N SER A 82 -2.70 -14.10 4.42
CA SER A 82 -2.79 -14.21 2.95
C SER A 82 -2.87 -15.67 2.50
N GLY A 83 -2.18 -16.60 3.17
CA GLY A 83 -2.35 -18.02 2.91
C GLY A 83 -3.71 -18.56 3.37
N LEU A 84 -4.26 -18.02 4.47
CA LEU A 84 -5.52 -18.49 5.04
C LEU A 84 -6.76 -18.00 4.28
N VAL A 85 -6.73 -16.80 3.69
CA VAL A 85 -7.91 -16.20 3.05
C VAL A 85 -8.39 -17.03 1.85
N PHE A 86 -7.48 -17.68 1.13
CA PHE A 86 -7.80 -18.52 -0.03
C PHE A 86 -8.06 -19.99 0.31
N ARG A 87 -8.09 -20.35 1.61
CA ARG A 87 -8.34 -21.74 2.03
C ARG A 87 -9.74 -22.23 1.64
N LYS A 88 -10.72 -21.33 1.58
CA LYS A 88 -12.08 -21.63 1.10
C LYS A 88 -12.26 -20.93 -0.25
N PRO A 89 -12.78 -21.62 -1.28
CA PRO A 89 -13.10 -20.95 -2.54
C PRO A 89 -14.14 -19.84 -2.29
N PRO A 90 -14.01 -18.69 -2.99
CA PRO A 90 -14.97 -17.61 -2.86
C PRO A 90 -16.35 -18.05 -3.35
N GLU A 91 -17.38 -17.64 -2.63
CA GLU A 91 -18.77 -17.79 -3.05
C GLU A 91 -19.15 -16.54 -3.85
N ILE A 92 -19.59 -16.73 -5.09
CA ILE A 92 -19.87 -15.64 -6.03
C ILE A 92 -21.37 -15.60 -6.29
N GLU A 93 -22.03 -14.56 -5.76
CA GLU A 93 -23.39 -14.21 -6.10
C GLU A 93 -23.37 -13.06 -7.10
N ALA A 94 -23.88 -13.29 -8.31
CA ALA A 94 -23.86 -12.31 -9.37
C ALA A 94 -25.07 -12.43 -10.30
N ALA A 95 -25.41 -11.32 -10.97
CA ALA A 95 -26.47 -11.31 -11.98
C ALA A 95 -26.11 -12.23 -13.16
N PRO A 96 -27.10 -12.87 -13.83
CA PRO A 96 -26.84 -13.82 -14.92
C PRO A 96 -26.00 -13.26 -16.07
N GLY A 97 -26.14 -11.96 -16.36
CA GLY A 97 -25.35 -11.27 -17.39
C GLY A 97 -23.85 -11.16 -17.09
N LEU A 98 -23.43 -11.42 -15.85
CA LEU A 98 -22.03 -11.38 -15.42
C LEU A 98 -21.33 -12.74 -15.52
N ALA A 99 -22.07 -13.82 -15.83
CA ALA A 99 -21.53 -15.16 -16.03
C ALA A 99 -20.31 -15.22 -16.98
N PRO A 100 -20.29 -14.55 -18.16
CA PRO A 100 -19.12 -14.55 -19.03
C PRO A 100 -17.90 -13.84 -18.40
N VAL A 101 -18.12 -12.78 -17.62
CA VAL A 101 -17.04 -12.05 -16.93
C VAL A 101 -16.48 -12.87 -15.77
N ILE A 102 -17.31 -13.67 -15.10
CA ILE A 102 -16.86 -14.57 -14.01
C ILE A 102 -16.07 -15.75 -14.58
N ALA A 103 -16.44 -16.23 -15.77
CA ALA A 103 -15.73 -17.32 -16.43
C ALA A 103 -14.30 -16.92 -16.85
N ASP A 104 -14.11 -15.67 -17.27
CA ASP A 104 -12.81 -15.12 -17.67
C ASP A 104 -12.67 -13.65 -17.23
N PRO A 105 -12.32 -13.39 -15.95
CA PRO A 105 -12.20 -12.03 -15.43
C PRO A 105 -10.98 -11.28 -15.97
N THR A 106 -9.96 -11.98 -16.48
CA THR A 106 -8.70 -11.41 -16.96
C THR A 106 -8.66 -11.25 -18.48
N GLY A 107 -9.58 -11.87 -19.22
CA GLY A 107 -9.56 -11.93 -20.69
C GLY A 107 -8.44 -12.80 -21.26
N SER A 108 -7.76 -13.57 -20.40
CA SER A 108 -6.60 -14.41 -20.74
C SER A 108 -6.94 -15.90 -20.80
N GLY A 109 -8.20 -16.27 -20.55
CA GLY A 109 -8.66 -17.66 -20.48
C GLY A 109 -8.50 -18.33 -19.11
N ASP A 110 -8.13 -17.55 -18.08
CA ASP A 110 -7.90 -18.03 -16.72
C ASP A 110 -9.11 -17.71 -15.82
N GLY A 111 -9.92 -18.71 -15.50
CA GLY A 111 -11.05 -18.57 -14.57
C GLY A 111 -10.64 -18.63 -13.10
N PHE A 112 -11.49 -18.13 -12.18
CA PHE A 112 -11.27 -18.11 -10.72
C PHE A 112 -10.97 -19.47 -10.06
N ARG A 113 -11.09 -20.60 -10.77
CA ARG A 113 -10.90 -21.97 -10.23
C ARG A 113 -9.48 -22.53 -10.33
N ARG A 114 -8.51 -21.80 -10.90
CA ARG A 114 -7.12 -22.27 -11.09
C ARG A 114 -6.06 -21.63 -10.16
N LEU A 115 -6.45 -20.79 -9.22
CA LEU A 115 -5.58 -20.26 -8.15
C LEU A 115 -5.77 -21.09 -6.88
#